data_AF-A0A8T5YPG8-F1
#
_entry.id   AF-A0A8T5YPG8-F1
#
_cell.length_a   1.000
_cell.length_b   1.000
_cell.length_c   1.000
_cell.angle_alpha   90.00
_cell.angle_beta   90.00
_cell.angle_gamma   90.00
#
_symmetry.space_group_name_H-M   'P 1'
#
loop_
_entity.id
_entity.type
_entity.pdbx_description
1 polymer ?
#
loop_
_entity_poly.entity_id
_entity_poly.type
_entity_poly.pdbx_seq_one_letter_code
_entity_poly.pdbx_strand_id
1 'polypeptide(L)'
;MLFPRRLTLALLCAPAFGIAMSHAATSQSVPPLSVEETVALATAHASDAESSRGTIEAATQMAVAAGQLPDPILKFGLNNVPVNGPDQFSISRDFMTMRSISVMQE
;
A
#
# COMPACT_ATOMS: atom_id res chain seq x y z
N MET A 1 -37.74 -42.23 44.13
CA MET A 1 -36.26 -42.22 44.03
C MET A 1 -35.71 -42.69 42.66
N LEU A 2 -36.52 -42.90 41.61
CA LEU A 2 -36.03 -43.36 40.29
C LEU A 2 -35.63 -42.24 39.31
N PHE A 3 -36.12 -41.01 39.52
CA PHE A 3 -35.85 -39.86 38.63
C PHE A 3 -34.36 -39.43 38.56
N PRO A 4 -33.62 -39.32 39.67
CA PRO A 4 -32.23 -38.85 39.63
C PRO A 4 -31.27 -39.88 39.00
N ARG A 5 -31.62 -41.17 39.02
CA ARG A 5 -30.82 -42.27 38.42
C ARG A 5 -30.97 -42.33 36.90
N ARG A 6 -32.12 -41.91 36.36
CA ARG A 6 -32.35 -41.83 34.90
C ARG A 6 -31.64 -40.62 34.28
N LEU A 7 -31.57 -39.51 35.02
CA LEU A 7 -30.88 -38.28 34.60
C LEU A 7 -29.35 -38.46 34.55
N THR A 8 -28.78 -39.14 35.56
CA THR A 8 -27.33 -39.44 35.59
C THR A 8 -26.91 -40.45 34.52
N LEU A 9 -27.76 -41.40 34.16
CA LEU A 9 -27.50 -42.33 33.04
C LEU A 9 -27.53 -41.62 31.67
N ALA A 10 -28.45 -40.68 31.48
CA ALA A 10 -28.55 -39.90 30.25
C ALA A 10 -27.33 -38.96 30.04
N LEU A 11 -26.84 -38.34 31.11
CA LEU A 11 -25.64 -37.50 31.09
C LEU A 11 -24.35 -38.28 30.83
N LEU A 12 -24.28 -39.55 31.22
CA LEU A 12 -23.10 -40.41 30.98
C LEU A 12 -23.02 -40.93 29.53
N CYS A 13 -24.16 -41.09 28.84
CA CYS A 13 -24.20 -41.57 27.45
C CYS A 13 -24.02 -40.46 26.39
N ALA A 14 -24.21 -39.19 26.76
CA ALA A 14 -24.06 -38.04 25.86
C ALA A 14 -22.65 -37.93 25.20
N PRO A 15 -21.51 -38.12 25.90
CA PRO A 15 -20.20 -38.07 25.25
C PRO A 15 -19.93 -39.29 24.35
N ALA A 16 -20.49 -40.46 24.66
CA ALA A 16 -20.30 -41.68 23.86
C ALA A 16 -21.00 -41.58 22.48
N PHE A 17 -22.13 -40.87 22.41
CA PHE A 17 -22.85 -40.67 21.15
C PHE A 17 -22.13 -39.68 20.22
N GLY A 18 -21.47 -38.65 20.77
CA GLY A 18 -20.68 -37.69 20.00
C GLY A 18 -19.46 -38.32 19.31
N ILE A 19 -18.78 -39.25 19.99
CA ILE A 19 -17.57 -39.94 19.47
C ILE A 19 -17.94 -40.98 18.40
N ALA A 20 -19.08 -41.65 18.54
CA ALA A 20 -19.57 -42.61 17.54
C ALA A 20 -20.05 -41.93 16.24
N MET A 21 -20.62 -40.72 16.34
CA MET A 21 -21.08 -39.94 15.19
C MET A 21 -19.93 -39.43 14.30
N SER A 22 -18.75 -39.17 14.87
CA SER A 22 -17.57 -38.72 14.11
C SER A 22 -17.00 -39.77 13.15
N HIS A 23 -17.32 -41.05 13.35
CA HIS A 23 -16.84 -42.16 12.50
C HIS A 23 -17.75 -42.47 11.31
N ALA A 24 -18.95 -41.88 11.25
CA ALA A 24 -19.88 -42.07 10.14
C ALA A 24 -19.68 -41.07 8.98
N ALA A 25 -18.64 -40.23 9.05
CA ALA A 25 -18.26 -39.36 7.94
C ALA A 25 -17.61 -40.19 6.84
N THR A 26 -18.41 -40.62 5.85
CA THR A 26 -17.90 -41.15 4.59
C THR A 26 -17.01 -40.10 3.93
N SER A 27 -15.74 -40.42 3.63
CA SER A 27 -14.90 -39.53 2.83
C SER A 27 -15.57 -39.33 1.46
N GLN A 28 -16.05 -38.11 1.20
CA GLN A 28 -16.44 -37.72 -0.14
C GLN A 28 -15.18 -37.66 -1.00
N SER A 29 -15.14 -38.45 -2.07
CA SER A 29 -14.09 -38.36 -3.08
C SER A 29 -14.21 -37.02 -3.79
N VAL A 30 -13.39 -36.05 -3.40
CA VAL A 30 -13.23 -34.81 -4.16
C VAL A 30 -12.57 -35.18 -5.50
N PRO A 31 -13.11 -34.72 -6.64
CA PRO A 31 -12.46 -34.96 -7.92
C PRO A 31 -11.02 -34.41 -7.92
N PRO A 32 -10.06 -35.10 -8.56
CA PRO A 32 -8.68 -34.65 -8.61
C PRO A 32 -8.61 -33.31 -9.36
N LEU A 33 -7.83 -32.37 -8.81
CA LEU A 33 -7.56 -31.09 -9.47
C LEU A 33 -6.78 -31.32 -10.76
N SER A 34 -7.17 -30.62 -11.82
CA SER A 34 -6.32 -30.48 -13.00
C SER A 34 -5.04 -29.72 -12.67
N VAL A 35 -4.05 -29.81 -13.56
CA VAL A 35 -2.78 -29.10 -13.40
C VAL A 35 -3.03 -27.59 -13.42
N GLU A 36 -3.91 -27.12 -14.29
CA GLU A 36 -4.29 -25.71 -14.42
C GLU A 36 -4.96 -25.19 -13.14
N GLU A 37 -5.90 -25.95 -12.56
CA GLU A 37 -6.55 -25.58 -11.30
C GLU A 37 -5.57 -25.57 -10.12
N THR A 38 -4.64 -26.53 -10.10
CA THR A 38 -3.59 -26.60 -9.07
C THR A 38 -2.67 -25.39 -9.15
N VAL A 39 -2.23 -25.00 -10.36
CA VAL A 39 -1.40 -23.81 -10.56
C VAL A 39 -2.17 -22.55 -10.19
N ALA A 40 -3.43 -22.42 -10.59
CA ALA A 40 -4.25 -21.26 -10.26
C ALA A 40 -4.41 -21.09 -8.74
N LEU A 41 -4.74 -22.17 -8.02
CA LEU A 41 -4.86 -22.17 -6.55
C LEU A 41 -3.52 -21.91 -5.87
N ALA A 42 -2.44 -22.55 -6.32
CA ALA A 42 -1.11 -22.33 -5.77
C ALA A 42 -0.67 -20.88 -5.93
N THR A 43 -0.93 -20.26 -7.09
CA THR A 43 -0.60 -18.86 -7.35
C THR A 43 -1.46 -17.91 -6.53
N ALA A 44 -2.75 -18.23 -6.34
CA ALA A 44 -3.67 -17.43 -5.52
C ALA A 44 -3.35 -17.47 -4.02
N HIS A 45 -2.76 -18.56 -3.52
CA HIS A 45 -2.46 -18.77 -2.11
C HIS A 45 -0.96 -18.69 -1.77
N ALA A 46 -0.10 -18.37 -2.75
CA ALA A 46 1.34 -18.25 -2.52
C ALA A 46 1.66 -17.01 -1.67
N SER A 47 2.04 -17.23 -0.41
CA SER A 47 2.52 -16.19 0.51
C SER A 47 3.76 -15.44 -0.04
N ASP A 48 4.60 -16.12 -0.83
CA ASP A 48 5.75 -15.50 -1.49
C ASP A 48 5.34 -14.46 -2.55
N ALA A 49 4.21 -14.69 -3.23
CA ALA A 49 3.66 -13.75 -4.20
C ALA A 49 3.16 -12.49 -3.48
N GLU A 50 2.50 -12.61 -2.33
CA GLU A 50 2.07 -11.47 -1.51
C GLU A 50 3.27 -10.66 -0.99
N SER A 51 4.32 -11.33 -0.51
CA SER A 51 5.53 -10.68 0.00
C SER A 51 6.26 -9.88 -1.10
N SER A 52 6.26 -10.39 -2.33
CA SER A 52 6.91 -9.75 -3.47
C SER A 52 6.13 -8.53 -4.00
N ARG A 53 4.80 -8.50 -3.83
CA ARG A 53 3.95 -7.39 -4.31
C ARG A 53 4.34 -6.06 -3.67
N GLY A 54 4.61 -6.05 -2.37
CA GLY A 54 5.03 -4.83 -1.67
C GLY A 54 6.34 -4.27 -2.22
N THR A 55 7.30 -5.13 -2.57
CA THR A 55 8.56 -4.71 -3.18
C THR A 55 8.36 -4.14 -4.59
N ILE A 56 7.50 -4.77 -5.40
CA ILE A 56 7.17 -4.28 -6.75
C ILE A 56 6.47 -2.92 -6.68
N GLU A 57 5.51 -2.78 -5.76
CA GLU A 57 4.79 -1.52 -5.55
C GLU A 57 5.74 -0.42 -5.06
N ALA A 58 6.60 -0.71 -4.09
CA ALA A 58 7.61 0.22 -3.61
C ALA A 58 8.58 0.65 -4.72
N ALA A 59 9.05 -0.29 -5.55
CA ALA A 59 9.91 0.02 -6.69
C ALA A 59 9.21 0.92 -7.72
N THR A 60 7.93 0.67 -7.97
CA THR A 60 7.10 1.50 -8.86
C THR A 60 6.94 2.92 -8.31
N GLN A 61 6.64 3.05 -7.02
CA GLN A 61 6.51 4.35 -6.36
C GLN A 61 7.85 5.11 -6.34
N MET A 62 8.97 4.44 -6.12
CA MET A 62 10.30 5.04 -6.23
C MET A 62 10.59 5.53 -7.65
N ALA A 63 10.21 4.77 -8.68
CA ALA A 63 10.37 5.20 -10.06
C ALA A 63 9.52 6.45 -10.37
N VAL A 64 8.29 6.52 -9.85
CA VAL A 64 7.43 7.72 -9.95
C VAL A 64 8.09 8.91 -9.25
N ALA A 65 8.57 8.73 -8.02
CA ALA A 65 9.22 9.79 -7.25
C ALA A 65 10.50 10.29 -7.91
N ALA A 66 11.33 9.40 -8.46
CA ALA A 66 12.54 9.75 -9.19
C ALA A 66 12.26 10.49 -10.50
N GLY A 67 11.07 10.33 -11.07
CA GLY A 67 10.62 11.06 -12.26
C GLY A 67 10.01 12.43 -11.95
N GLN A 68 9.77 12.78 -10.69
CA GLN A 68 9.26 14.10 -10.32
C GLN A 68 10.38 15.13 -10.44
N LEU A 69 10.10 16.16 -11.23
CA LEU A 69 10.94 17.34 -11.34
C LEU A 69 10.72 18.24 -10.12
N PRO A 70 11.76 18.91 -9.59
CA PRO A 70 11.57 19.88 -8.53
C PRO A 70 10.66 21.02 -8.96
N ASP A 71 9.96 21.61 -7.99
CA ASP A 71 8.97 22.65 -8.28
C ASP A 71 9.65 23.87 -8.91
N PRO A 72 9.14 24.39 -10.04
CA PRO A 72 9.73 25.54 -10.69
C PRO A 72 9.53 26.80 -9.85
N ILE A 73 10.61 27.50 -9.55
CA ILE A 73 10.57 28.74 -8.77
C ILE A 73 10.68 29.93 -9.72
N LEU A 74 9.64 30.77 -9.73
CA LEU A 74 9.66 32.05 -10.43
C LEU A 74 10.35 33.12 -9.58
N LYS A 75 11.39 33.75 -10.13
CA LYS A 75 12.16 34.82 -9.47
C LYS A 75 12.03 36.12 -10.24
N PHE A 76 11.89 37.21 -9.47
CA PHE A 76 11.94 38.59 -9.95
C PHE A 76 13.14 39.29 -9.33
N GLY A 77 13.89 40.02 -10.15
CA GLY A 77 15.12 40.67 -9.70
C GLY A 77 15.23 42.10 -10.20
N LEU A 78 15.80 42.95 -9.35
CA LEU A 78 16.31 44.27 -9.69
C LEU A 78 17.80 44.26 -9.41
N ASN A 79 18.62 44.48 -10.43
CA ASN A 79 20.07 44.48 -10.29
C ASN A 79 20.64 45.85 -10.64
N ASN A 80 21.79 46.19 -10.05
CA ASN A 80 22.49 47.47 -10.24
C ASN A 80 21.63 48.72 -9.95
N VAL A 81 20.74 48.67 -8.96
CA VAL A 81 19.94 49.86 -8.56
C VAL A 81 20.85 50.90 -7.89
N PRO A 82 20.87 52.16 -8.36
CA PRO A 82 21.72 53.20 -7.79
C PRO A 82 21.27 53.58 -6.38
N VAL A 83 22.21 53.69 -5.45
CA VAL A 83 21.95 54.10 -4.05
C VAL A 83 22.21 55.58 -3.78
N ASN A 84 22.94 56.25 -4.67
CA ASN A 84 23.35 57.65 -4.55
C ASN A 84 23.26 58.35 -5.91
N GLY A 85 23.27 59.69 -5.90
CA GLY A 85 23.26 60.52 -7.11
C GLY A 85 21.86 60.90 -7.59
N PRO A 86 21.73 61.57 -8.75
CA PRO A 86 20.46 62.14 -9.22
C PRO A 86 19.33 61.11 -9.43
N ASP A 87 19.70 59.87 -9.77
CA ASP A 87 18.74 58.78 -10.02
C ASP A 87 18.66 57.77 -8.87
N GLN A 88 19.02 58.15 -7.65
CA GLN A 88 18.95 57.27 -6.47
C GLN A 88 17.59 56.55 -6.35
N PHE A 89 17.65 55.24 -6.12
CA PHE A 89 16.51 54.32 -6.01
C PHE A 89 15.59 54.28 -7.24
N SER A 90 15.98 54.88 -8.36
CA SER A 90 15.26 54.79 -9.61
C SER A 90 15.43 53.42 -10.24
N ILE A 91 14.32 52.80 -10.63
CA ILE A 91 14.31 51.49 -11.29
C ILE A 91 14.06 51.59 -12.80
N SER A 92 14.02 52.80 -13.36
CA SER A 92 13.71 53.04 -14.78
C SER A 92 14.50 54.17 -15.44
N ARG A 93 15.03 55.12 -14.68
CA ARG A 93 15.76 56.28 -15.24
C ARG A 93 17.26 56.05 -15.39
N ASP A 94 17.78 54.98 -14.77
CA ASP A 94 19.17 54.56 -14.90
C ASP A 94 19.27 53.39 -15.89
N PHE A 95 20.22 53.47 -16.82
CA PHE A 95 20.42 52.46 -17.88
C PHE A 95 21.18 51.22 -17.40
N MET A 96 21.86 51.32 -16.25
CA MET A 96 22.59 50.19 -15.65
C MET A 96 21.66 49.29 -14.85
N THR A 97 20.53 49.83 -14.35
CA THR A 97 19.53 49.10 -13.59
C THR A 97 18.80 48.08 -14.47
N MET A 98 18.91 46.81 -14.11
CA MET A 98 18.30 45.70 -14.84
C MET A 98 17.09 45.14 -14.11
N ARG A 99 16.07 44.74 -14.87
CA ARG A 99 14.87 44.03 -14.38
C ARG A 99 14.88 42.63 -14.98
N SER A 100 14.83 41.60 -14.14
CA SER A 100 14.92 40.21 -14.58
C SER A 100 13.72 39.39 -14.11
N ILE A 101 13.27 38.48 -14.98
CA ILE A 101 12.32 37.41 -14.68
C ILE A 101 13.02 36.10 -15.03
N SER A 102 13.13 35.18 -14.08
CA SER A 102 13.81 33.89 -14.30
C SER A 102 13.05 32.76 -13.65
N VAL A 103 13.09 31.59 -14.26
CA VAL A 103 12.61 30.34 -13.66
C VAL A 103 13.83 29.51 -13.28
N MET A 104 13.85 28.99 -12.05
CA MET A 104 14.86 28.03 -11.63
C MET A 104 14.21 26.71 -11.22
N GLN A 105 14.97 25.64 -11.40
CA GLN A 105 14.65 24.31 -10.95
C GLN A 105 15.96 23.71 -10.42
N GLU A 106 15.94 23.19 -9.21
CA GLU A 106 17.10 22.53 -8.58
C GLU A 106 17.21 21.05 -8.95
#